data_AF-A0A523KDB4-F1
#
_entry.id   AF-A0A523KDB4-F1
#
_cell.length_a   1.000
_cell.length_b   1.000
_cell.length_c   1.000
_cell.angle_alpha   90.00
_cell.angle_beta   90.00
_cell.angle_gamma   90.00
#
_symmetry.space_group_name_H-M   'P 1'
#
loop_
_entity.id
_entity.type
_entity.pdbx_description
1 polymer ?
#
loop_
_entity_poly.entity_id
_entity_poly.type
_entity_poly.pdbx_seq_one_letter_code
_entity_poly.pdbx_strand_id
1 'polypeptide(L)'
;MCFENLPIEFDENGKAHLKEGVKNPYTYATQTVEEREQVLADIAKKNGQIQDIDYDPVTRVAGALAFHTTVNLDARKVVDTASMATLFRGYEVILRGRDPRDAAFISSRACGVCGGVHSTASALCIEMALGIKPPPMGIVIRNLLLSCEYLY
;
A
#
# COMPACT_ATOMS: atom_id res chain seq x y z
N MET A 1 15.55 -10.01 15.25
CA MET A 1 15.18 -8.95 16.22
C MET A 1 14.13 -7.96 15.65
N CYS A 2 13.14 -8.39 14.86
CA CYS A 2 12.04 -7.50 14.40
C CYS A 2 10.67 -7.81 15.03
N PHE A 3 10.54 -8.92 15.76
CA PHE A 3 9.25 -9.36 16.32
C PHE A 3 9.02 -8.98 17.78
N GLU A 4 10.07 -8.61 18.53
CA GLU A 4 9.97 -8.33 19.98
C GLU A 4 9.14 -7.08 20.31
N ASN A 5 9.05 -6.13 19.37
CA ASN A 5 8.30 -4.88 19.53
C ASN A 5 6.91 -4.91 18.87
N LEU A 6 6.54 -6.02 18.24
CA LEU A 6 5.21 -6.13 17.62
C LEU A 6 4.17 -6.48 18.69
N PRO A 7 2.96 -5.91 18.61
CA PRO A 7 1.90 -6.14 19.59
C PRO A 7 1.20 -7.49 19.36
N ILE A 8 2.00 -8.55 19.22
CA ILE A 8 1.57 -9.91 18.92
C ILE A 8 2.06 -10.89 20.00
N GLU A 9 1.33 -11.97 20.19
CA GLU A 9 1.66 -13.12 21.03
C GLU A 9 1.59 -14.40 20.21
N PHE A 10 2.31 -15.45 20.62
CA PHE A 10 2.32 -16.72 19.92
C PHE A 10 1.63 -17.78 20.79
N ASP A 11 0.73 -18.56 20.20
CA ASP A 11 0.15 -19.72 20.88
C ASP A 11 1.14 -20.90 20.94
N GLU A 12 0.74 -21.97 21.62
CA GLU A 12 1.51 -23.21 21.78
C GLU A 12 1.90 -23.88 20.46
N ASN A 13 1.22 -23.54 19.35
CA ASN A 13 1.51 -24.03 18.00
C ASN A 13 2.38 -23.05 17.19
N GLY A 14 2.84 -21.95 17.80
CA GLY A 14 3.64 -20.93 17.15
C GLY A 14 2.84 -20.01 16.21
N LYS A 15 1.51 -19.97 16.32
CA LYS A 15 0.68 -19.06 15.53
C LYS A 15 0.57 -17.70 16.23
N ALA A 16 0.83 -16.64 15.49
CA ALA A 16 0.78 -15.27 16.00
C ALA A 16 -0.67 -14.74 16.07
N HIS A 17 -1.00 -14.11 17.19
CA HIS A 17 -2.26 -13.39 17.45
C HIS A 17 -1.94 -11.98 17.96
N LEU A 18 -2.85 -11.02 17.79
CA LEU A 18 -2.70 -9.71 18.43
C LEU A 18 -2.93 -9.84 19.93
N LYS A 19 -2.12 -9.14 20.72
CA LYS A 19 -2.34 -9.06 22.18
C LYS A 19 -3.73 -8.49 22.48
N GLU A 20 -4.36 -9.00 23.53
CA GLU A 20 -5.65 -8.51 23.97
C GLU A 20 -5.63 -6.99 24.23
N GLY A 21 -6.69 -6.29 23.80
CA GLY A 21 -6.79 -4.82 23.91
C GLY A 21 -6.05 -4.03 22.82
N VAL A 22 -5.26 -4.67 21.97
CA VAL A 22 -4.62 -4.01 20.83
C VAL A 22 -5.63 -3.90 19.69
N LYS A 23 -5.88 -2.67 19.24
CA LYS A 23 -6.74 -2.41 18.09
C LYS A 23 -6.18 -3.14 16.87
N ASN A 24 -7.00 -3.98 16.24
CA ASN A 24 -6.61 -4.67 15.02
C ASN A 24 -6.30 -3.64 13.91
N PRO A 25 -5.04 -3.56 13.43
CA PRO A 25 -4.63 -2.57 12.44
C PRO A 25 -5.29 -2.80 11.07
N TYR A 26 -5.89 -3.97 10.85
CA TYR A 26 -6.64 -4.31 9.64
C TYR A 26 -8.15 -4.11 9.80
N THR A 27 -8.64 -3.61 10.94
CA THR A 27 -10.04 -3.19 11.04
C THR A 27 -10.27 -1.94 10.20
N TYR A 28 -11.24 -2.02 9.30
CA TYR A 28 -11.66 -0.92 8.46
C TYR A 28 -13.14 -0.61 8.72
N ALA A 29 -13.50 0.66 8.60
CA ALA A 29 -14.90 1.06 8.53
C ALA A 29 -15.27 1.16 7.06
N THR A 30 -16.43 0.62 6.69
CA THR A 30 -17.04 0.85 5.37
C THR A 30 -18.17 1.83 5.53
N GLN A 31 -18.33 2.71 4.55
CA GLN A 31 -19.51 3.54 4.38
C GLN A 31 -20.05 3.29 2.97
N THR A 32 -21.36 3.29 2.80
CA THR A 32 -21.94 3.28 1.46
C THR A 32 -21.88 4.67 0.84
N VAL A 33 -22.08 4.76 -0.48
CA VAL A 33 -22.10 6.04 -1.19
C VAL A 33 -23.27 6.90 -0.69
N GLU A 34 -24.42 6.27 -0.43
CA GLU A 34 -25.63 6.93 0.04
C GLU A 34 -25.47 7.48 1.46
N GLU A 35 -24.84 6.72 2.36
CA GLU A 35 -24.53 7.17 3.72
C GLU A 35 -23.60 8.40 3.70
N ARG A 36 -22.58 8.36 2.83
CA ARG A 36 -21.67 9.49 2.61
C ARG A 36 -22.41 10.71 2.07
N GLU A 37 -23.26 10.55 1.06
CA GLU A 37 -24.03 11.65 0.47
C GLU A 37 -24.99 12.28 1.49
N GLN A 38 -25.64 11.48 2.34
CA GLN A 38 -26.50 12.00 3.41
C GLN A 38 -25.72 12.85 4.42
N VAL A 39 -24.55 12.37 4.86
CA VAL A 39 -23.66 13.13 5.76
C VAL A 39 -23.24 14.44 5.10
N LEU A 40 -22.79 14.40 3.85
CA LEU A 40 -22.39 15.60 3.11
C LEU A 40 -23.56 16.59 2.95
N ALA A 41 -24.75 16.11 2.61
CA ALA A 41 -25.94 16.94 2.49
C ALA A 41 -26.36 17.58 3.82
N ASP A 42 -26.24 16.85 4.93
CA ASP A 42 -26.52 17.36 6.27
C ASP A 42 -25.50 18.40 6.73
N ILE A 43 -24.21 18.20 6.44
CA ILE A 43 -23.18 19.20 6.72
C ILE A 43 -23.44 20.43 5.83
N ALA A 44 -23.80 20.26 4.55
CA ALA A 44 -24.05 21.36 3.61
C ALA A 44 -25.28 22.19 4.01
N LYS A 45 -26.35 21.54 4.50
CA LYS A 45 -27.52 22.21 5.07
C LYS A 45 -27.18 23.02 6.33
N LYS A 46 -26.27 22.51 7.17
CA LYS A 46 -25.85 23.16 8.41
C LYS A 46 -24.81 24.25 8.19
N ASN A 47 -24.00 24.17 7.13
CA ASN A 47 -22.89 25.07 6.84
C ASN A 47 -22.85 25.43 5.34
N GLY A 48 -23.20 26.66 5.00
CA GLY A 48 -23.07 27.21 3.64
C GLY A 48 -21.61 27.46 3.17
N GLN A 49 -20.62 26.88 3.83
CA GLN A 49 -19.18 27.10 3.59
C GLN A 49 -18.39 25.81 3.29
N ILE A 50 -19.07 24.73 2.93
CA ILE A 50 -18.40 23.55 2.40
C ILE A 50 -17.88 23.86 0.99
N GLN A 51 -16.64 23.49 0.72
CA GLN A 51 -16.03 23.61 -0.61
C GLN A 51 -15.41 22.29 -1.04
N ASP A 52 -15.54 21.99 -2.33
CA ASP A 52 -14.80 20.91 -2.97
C ASP A 52 -13.46 21.45 -3.47
N ILE A 53 -12.38 20.79 -3.06
CA ILE A 53 -11.00 21.11 -3.42
C ILE A 53 -10.35 19.84 -3.95
N ASP A 54 -10.00 19.89 -5.23
CA ASP A 54 -9.42 18.77 -5.94
C ASP A 54 -7.91 18.98 -6.18
N TYR A 55 -7.15 17.92 -5.92
CA TYR A 55 -5.72 17.84 -6.21
C TYR A 55 -5.49 16.76 -7.26
N ASP A 56 -5.62 17.14 -8.53
CA ASP A 56 -5.37 16.28 -9.69
C ASP A 56 -4.53 17.05 -10.73
N PRO A 57 -3.22 16.76 -10.88
CA PRO A 57 -2.48 15.68 -10.22
C PRO A 57 -1.94 16.08 -8.84
N VAL A 58 -1.83 15.09 -7.94
CA VAL A 58 -0.93 15.21 -6.77
C VAL A 58 0.52 15.17 -7.29
N THR A 59 1.30 16.19 -6.94
CA THR A 59 2.70 16.32 -7.38
C THR A 59 3.69 15.82 -6.32
N ARG A 60 4.95 15.57 -6.73
CA ARG A 60 6.03 15.01 -5.88
C ARG A 60 5.71 13.63 -5.30
N VAL A 61 4.91 12.85 -6.01
CA VAL A 61 4.65 11.43 -5.74
C VAL A 61 4.90 10.62 -7.02
N ALA A 62 5.11 9.32 -6.89
CA ALA A 62 5.24 8.43 -8.03
C ALA A 62 3.86 7.93 -8.50
N GLY A 63 3.63 7.96 -9.80
CA GLY A 63 2.37 7.50 -10.42
C GLY A 63 1.34 8.62 -10.60
N ALA A 64 0.11 8.21 -10.91
CA ALA A 64 -1.00 9.12 -11.17
C ALA A 64 -2.00 9.01 -10.01
N LEU A 65 -1.92 9.97 -9.08
CA LEU A 65 -2.73 10.07 -7.87
C LEU A 65 -3.54 11.36 -7.91
N ALA A 66 -4.82 11.25 -7.59
CA ALA A 66 -5.72 12.37 -7.36
C ALA A 66 -6.35 12.27 -5.96
N PHE A 67 -6.61 13.43 -5.35
CA PHE A 67 -7.49 13.55 -4.19
C PHE A 67 -8.67 14.46 -4.51
N HIS A 68 -9.88 13.93 -4.39
CA HIS A 68 -11.11 14.72 -4.45
C HIS A 68 -11.62 14.92 -3.03
N THR A 69 -11.61 16.16 -2.54
CA THR A 69 -11.75 16.44 -1.10
C THR A 69 -12.80 17.50 -0.84
N THR A 70 -13.69 17.23 0.10
CA THR A 70 -14.65 18.19 0.60
C THR A 70 -14.16 18.74 1.95
N VAL A 71 -14.08 20.07 2.07
CA VAL A 71 -13.55 20.76 3.25
C VAL A 71 -14.55 21.72 3.87
N ASN A 72 -14.47 21.85 5.20
CA ASN A 72 -15.10 22.93 5.96
C ASN A 72 -14.00 23.91 6.39
N LEU A 73 -13.97 25.09 5.77
CA LEU A 73 -12.92 26.09 5.99
C LEU A 73 -13.02 26.75 7.37
N ASP A 74 -14.22 27.00 7.87
CA ASP A 74 -14.44 27.58 9.21
C ASP A 74 -13.92 26.64 10.31
N ALA A 75 -14.30 25.37 10.23
CA ALA A 75 -13.86 24.34 11.17
C ALA A 75 -12.40 23.90 10.92
N ARG A 76 -11.79 24.32 9.80
CA ARG A 76 -10.47 23.90 9.33
C ARG A 76 -10.31 22.38 9.29
N LYS A 77 -11.32 21.68 8.77
CA LYS A 77 -11.36 20.21 8.72
C LYS A 77 -11.70 19.72 7.32
N VAL A 78 -11.00 18.67 6.89
CA VAL A 78 -11.45 17.80 5.81
C VAL A 78 -12.64 17.01 6.35
N VAL A 79 -13.77 17.07 5.67
CA VAL A 79 -14.98 16.33 6.06
C VAL A 79 -15.14 15.03 5.28
N ASP A 80 -14.60 14.98 4.07
CA ASP A 80 -14.58 13.79 3.23
C ASP A 80 -13.47 13.88 2.19
N THR A 81 -12.93 12.73 1.76
CA THR A 81 -11.92 12.67 0.72
C THR A 81 -11.92 11.32 0.02
N ALA A 82 -11.65 11.32 -1.28
CA ALA A 82 -11.43 10.13 -2.08
C ALA A 82 -10.03 10.13 -2.70
N SER A 83 -9.27 9.06 -2.46
CA SER A 83 -8.00 8.79 -3.14
C SER A 83 -8.26 8.01 -4.41
N MET A 84 -7.79 8.51 -5.55
CA MET A 84 -7.98 7.87 -6.84
C MET A 84 -6.65 7.63 -7.54
N ALA A 85 -6.42 6.38 -7.95
CA ALA A 85 -5.35 6.03 -8.87
C ALA A 85 -5.90 6.09 -10.30
N THR A 86 -5.40 7.01 -11.12
CA THR A 86 -5.97 7.31 -12.44
C THR A 86 -5.29 6.57 -13.59
N LEU A 87 -4.36 5.65 -13.29
CA LEU A 87 -3.61 4.86 -14.27
C LEU A 87 -3.67 3.36 -13.97
N PHE A 88 -3.96 2.56 -14.99
CA PHE A 88 -3.86 1.11 -14.95
C PHE A 88 -2.85 0.59 -16.00
N ARG A 89 -1.98 -0.35 -15.58
CA ARG A 89 -1.02 -1.03 -16.47
C ARG A 89 -1.18 -2.55 -16.52
N GLY A 90 -1.66 -3.19 -15.46
CA GLY A 90 -2.00 -4.63 -15.46
C GLY A 90 -0.81 -5.61 -15.48
N TYR A 91 0.23 -5.39 -14.68
CA TYR A 91 1.41 -6.29 -14.61
C TYR A 91 1.05 -7.74 -14.29
N GLU A 92 0.06 -7.98 -13.45
CA GLU A 92 -0.41 -9.33 -13.10
C GLU A 92 -0.98 -10.07 -14.32
N VAL A 93 -1.71 -9.34 -15.17
CA VAL A 93 -2.24 -9.88 -16.43
C VAL A 93 -1.10 -10.17 -17.40
N ILE A 94 -0.14 -9.24 -17.52
CA ILE A 94 1.05 -9.38 -18.38
C ILE A 94 1.87 -10.62 -18.01
N LEU A 95 1.96 -10.95 -16.72
CA LEU A 95 2.75 -12.07 -16.21
C LEU A 95 2.12 -13.45 -16.48
N ARG A 96 0.81 -13.53 -16.78
CA ARG A 96 0.14 -14.81 -17.01
C ARG A 96 0.74 -15.55 -18.21
N GLY A 97 1.04 -16.84 -18.02
CA GLY A 97 1.59 -17.71 -19.07
C GLY A 97 3.06 -17.46 -19.42
N ARG A 98 3.74 -16.53 -18.73
CA ARG A 98 5.18 -16.30 -18.91
C ARG A 98 6.02 -17.26 -18.08
N ASP A 99 7.28 -17.38 -18.48
CA ASP A 99 8.28 -18.07 -17.67
C ASP A 99 8.46 -17.34 -16.33
N PRO A 100 8.41 -18.03 -15.18
CA PRO A 100 8.60 -17.40 -13.88
C PRO A 100 9.90 -16.59 -13.76
N ARG A 101 10.95 -16.96 -14.50
CA ARG A 101 12.25 -16.26 -14.50
C ARG A 101 12.14 -14.82 -15.04
N ASP A 102 11.15 -14.53 -15.87
CA ASP A 102 10.89 -13.18 -16.38
C ASP A 102 10.26 -12.28 -15.32
N ALA A 103 9.67 -12.85 -14.26
CA ALA A 103 8.84 -12.10 -13.32
C ALA A 103 9.63 -11.03 -12.57
N ALA A 104 10.90 -11.27 -12.22
CA ALA A 104 11.74 -10.28 -11.55
C ALA A 104 12.05 -9.08 -12.47
N PHE A 105 12.22 -9.32 -13.77
CA PHE A 105 12.45 -8.24 -14.73
C PHE A 105 11.15 -7.46 -14.98
N ILE A 106 10.05 -8.16 -15.22
CA ILE A 106 8.78 -7.51 -15.54
C ILE A 106 8.22 -6.73 -14.35
N SER A 107 8.22 -7.32 -13.14
CA SER A 107 7.69 -6.67 -11.94
C SER A 107 8.49 -5.45 -11.53
N SER A 108 9.81 -5.40 -11.78
CA SER A 108 10.63 -4.24 -11.45
C SER A 108 10.21 -2.98 -12.19
N ARG A 109 9.47 -3.11 -13.31
CA ARG A 109 8.95 -1.97 -14.08
C ARG A 109 7.60 -1.50 -13.54
N ALA A 110 7.02 -2.20 -12.57
CA ALA A 110 5.84 -1.74 -11.86
C ALA A 110 6.11 -0.40 -11.16
N CYS A 111 7.32 -0.14 -10.67
CA CYS A 111 7.70 1.18 -10.16
C CYS A 111 9.18 1.45 -10.42
N GLY A 112 9.50 2.60 -11.03
CA GLY A 112 10.89 3.02 -11.24
C GLY A 112 11.57 3.55 -9.98
N VAL A 113 10.80 3.90 -8.95
CA VAL A 113 11.33 4.38 -7.65
C VAL A 113 11.73 3.22 -6.75
N CYS A 114 10.89 2.16 -6.68
CA CYS A 114 11.13 0.98 -5.82
C CYS A 114 11.26 -0.32 -6.64
N GLY A 115 11.92 -0.24 -7.81
CA GLY A 115 12.02 -1.35 -8.74
C GLY A 115 12.85 -2.53 -8.21
N GLY A 116 13.86 -2.27 -7.38
CA GLY A 116 14.69 -3.31 -6.77
C GLY A 116 13.90 -4.11 -5.74
N VAL A 117 12.98 -3.45 -5.01
CA VAL A 117 12.04 -4.11 -4.08
C VAL A 117 11.13 -5.09 -4.84
N HIS A 118 10.53 -4.66 -5.95
CA HIS A 118 9.69 -5.55 -6.78
C HIS A 118 10.46 -6.74 -7.36
N SER A 119 11.71 -6.52 -7.80
CA SER A 119 12.58 -7.58 -8.30
C SER A 119 12.89 -8.62 -7.21
N THR A 120 13.21 -8.13 -6.01
CA THR A 120 13.56 -8.98 -4.87
C THR A 120 12.35 -9.77 -4.38
N ALA A 121 11.17 -9.14 -4.31
CA ALA A 121 9.92 -9.82 -3.97
C ALA A 121 9.59 -10.94 -4.97
N SER A 122 9.74 -10.70 -6.27
CA SER A 122 9.57 -11.74 -7.30
C SER A 122 10.57 -12.89 -7.11
N ALA A 123 11.85 -12.60 -6.85
CA ALA A 123 12.86 -13.63 -6.62
C ALA A 123 12.54 -14.50 -5.40
N LEU A 124 12.16 -13.89 -4.28
CA LEU A 124 11.74 -14.61 -3.07
C LEU A 124 10.51 -15.50 -3.33
N CYS A 125 9.52 -14.99 -4.06
CA CYS A 125 8.33 -15.75 -4.45
C CYS A 125 8.69 -17.00 -5.27
N ILE A 126 9.56 -16.85 -6.28
CA ILE A 126 10.01 -17.97 -7.12
C ILE A 126 10.82 -18.98 -6.29
N GLU A 127 11.70 -18.50 -5.40
CA GLU A 127 12.49 -19.36 -4.52
C GLU A 127 11.61 -20.19 -3.59
N MET A 128 10.57 -19.58 -3.01
CA MET A 128 9.55 -20.28 -2.22
C MET A 128 8.79 -21.31 -3.06
N ALA A 129 8.35 -20.94 -4.27
CA ALA A 129 7.58 -21.82 -5.14
C ALA A 129 8.37 -23.03 -5.64
N LEU A 130 9.68 -22.88 -5.84
CA LEU A 130 10.57 -23.93 -6.37
C LEU A 130 11.40 -24.64 -5.29
N GLY A 131 11.27 -24.25 -4.01
CA GLY A 131 12.06 -24.81 -2.91
C GLY A 131 13.56 -24.49 -3.01
N ILE A 132 13.93 -23.39 -3.67
CA ILE A 132 15.32 -22.99 -3.89
C ILE A 132 15.85 -22.30 -2.63
N LYS A 133 17.02 -22.73 -2.17
CA LYS A 133 17.76 -22.08 -1.07
C LYS A 133 18.93 -21.30 -1.64
N PRO A 134 18.87 -19.95 -1.72
CA PRO A 134 19.99 -19.18 -2.19
C PRO A 134 21.21 -19.33 -1.25
N PRO A 135 22.44 -19.24 -1.77
CA PRO A 135 23.63 -19.29 -0.94
C PRO A 135 23.65 -18.11 0.05
N PRO A 136 24.22 -18.26 1.26
CA PRO A 136 24.25 -17.19 2.26
C PRO A 136 24.76 -15.85 1.73
N MET A 137 25.79 -15.86 0.89
CA MET A 137 26.33 -14.65 0.25
C MET A 137 25.31 -13.95 -0.67
N GLY A 138 24.45 -14.72 -1.36
CA GLY A 138 23.40 -14.15 -2.20
C GLY A 138 22.35 -13.38 -1.37
N ILE A 139 22.03 -13.88 -0.17
CA ILE A 139 21.14 -13.19 0.77
C ILE A 139 21.78 -11.89 1.27
N VAL A 140 23.06 -11.94 1.66
CA VAL A 140 23.80 -10.74 2.11
C VAL A 140 23.81 -9.66 1.04
N ILE A 141 24.13 -10.01 -0.22
CA ILE A 141 24.15 -9.05 -1.33
C ILE A 141 22.76 -8.43 -1.55
N ARG A 142 21.69 -9.23 -1.54
CA ARG A 142 20.32 -8.70 -1.69
C ARG A 142 19.95 -7.73 -0.56
N ASN A 143 20.32 -8.04 0.68
CA ASN A 143 20.06 -7.16 1.81
C ASN A 143 20.83 -5.84 1.70
N LEU A 144 22.09 -5.87 1.23
CA LEU A 144 22.87 -4.67 0.98
C LEU A 144 22.24 -3.81 -0.13
N LEU A 145 21.82 -4.42 -1.24
CA LEU A 145 21.15 -3.71 -2.34
C LEU A 145 19.83 -3.06 -1.91
N LEU A 146 19.00 -3.78 -1.15
CA LEU A 146 17.77 -3.21 -0.58
C LEU A 146 18.07 -2.08 0.41
N SER A 147 19.15 -2.18 1.19
CA SER A 147 19.58 -1.11 2.09
C SER A 147 20.02 0.13 1.31
N CYS A 148 20.73 -0.05 0.19
CA CYS A 148 21.09 1.04 -0.71
C CYS A 148 19.85 1.71 -1.32
N GLU A 149 18.85 0.93 -1.75
CA GLU A 149 17.58 1.47 -2.28
C GLU A 149 16.79 2.25 -1.21
N TYR A 150 16.91 1.88 0.06
CA TYR A 150 16.28 2.60 1.18
C TYR A 150 16.94 3.95 1.50
N LEU A 151 18.23 4.10 1.17
CA LEU A 151 19.00 5.32 1.43
C LEU A 151 18.95 6.31 0.25
N TYR A 152 18.53 5.84 -0.92
CA TYR A 152 18.37 6.64 -2.13
C TYR A 152 17.12 7.53 -2.05
#